data_AF-A0A7Y5FZR0-F1
#
_entry.id   AF-A0A7Y5FZR0-F1
#
_cell.length_a   1.000
_cell.length_b   1.000
_cell.length_c   1.000
_cell.angle_alpha   90.00
_cell.angle_beta   90.00
_cell.angle_gamma   90.00
#
_symmetry.space_group_name_H-M   'P 1'
#
loop_
_entity.id
_entity.type
_entity.pdbx_description
1 polymer ?
#
loop_
_entity_poly.entity_id
_entity_poly.type
_entity_poly.pdbx_seq_one_letter_code
_entity_poly.pdbx_strand_id
1 'polypeptide(L)'
;MRVTFAIADTTGQPRATFRTGESFDLIFAITNLTGKDQIYRHTGPTVILEIRQTDSTIASSVDGLAWVQEVACGVLRNGQTQTYSWRAPNSWARQQRIELQPCDYFARAVMRYGFQAPVVEPPDIPFRIEL
;
A
#
# COMPACT_ATOMS: atom_id res chain seq x y z
N MET A 1 -12.60 -4.59 -11.81
CA MET A 1 -12.27 -4.36 -10.39
C MET A 1 -12.32 -2.87 -10.12
N ARG A 2 -12.65 -2.45 -8.90
CA ARG A 2 -12.45 -1.07 -8.45
C ARG A 2 -11.34 -1.05 -7.41
N VAL A 3 -10.38 -0.15 -7.57
CA VAL A 3 -9.27 0.02 -6.65
C VAL A 3 -9.29 1.45 -6.11
N THR A 4 -8.97 1.60 -4.83
CA THR A 4 -8.80 2.89 -4.18
C THR A 4 -7.51 2.86 -3.37
N PHE A 5 -6.79 3.97 -3.40
CA PHE A 5 -5.61 4.19 -2.58
C PHE A 5 -5.73 5.57 -1.94
N ALA A 6 -5.43 5.67 -0.65
CA ALA A 6 -5.60 6.88 0.12
C ALA A 6 -4.47 7.06 1.14
N ILE A 7 -4.24 8.32 1.50
CA ILE A 7 -3.35 8.75 2.57
C ILE A 7 -4.17 9.55 3.59
N ALA A 8 -3.95 9.28 4.87
CA ALA A 8 -4.64 9.93 5.97
C ALA A 8 -3.70 10.08 7.16
N ASP A 9 -4.01 11.01 8.07
CA ASP A 9 -3.39 10.99 9.40
C ASP A 9 -3.86 9.77 10.22
N THR A 10 -3.27 9.58 11.40
CA THR A 10 -3.58 8.44 12.28
C THR A 10 -4.96 8.51 12.94
N THR A 11 -5.70 9.60 12.73
CA THR A 11 -7.10 9.76 13.13
C THR A 11 -8.08 9.47 11.98
N GLY A 12 -7.54 9.18 10.78
CA GLY A 12 -8.31 8.86 9.59
C GLY A 12 -8.71 10.07 8.74
N GLN A 13 -8.20 11.27 9.05
CA GLN A 13 -8.49 12.46 8.25
C GLN A 13 -7.59 12.50 7.01
N PRO A 14 -8.15 12.69 5.80
CA PRO A 14 -7.35 12.85 4.58
C PRO A 14 -6.38 14.02 4.71
N ARG A 15 -5.09 13.74 4.51
CA ARG A 15 -4.02 14.74 4.66
C ARG A 15 -2.85 14.38 3.75
N ALA A 16 -2.23 15.39 3.15
CA ALA A 16 -1.11 15.21 2.21
C ALA A 16 0.20 15.89 2.67
N THR A 17 0.23 16.43 3.90
CA THR A 17 1.40 17.13 4.45
C THR A 17 1.60 16.69 5.89
N PHE A 18 2.77 16.13 6.22
CA PHE A 18 3.08 15.60 7.55
C PHE A 18 4.39 16.22 8.07
N ARG A 19 4.61 16.20 9.38
CA ARG A 19 5.88 16.66 9.96
C ARG A 19 6.92 15.55 10.02
N THR A 20 8.19 15.95 10.13
CA THR A 20 9.28 15.02 10.35
C THR A 20 9.03 14.22 11.63
N GLY A 21 9.15 12.89 11.54
CA GLY A 21 8.83 11.99 12.64
C GLY A 21 7.32 11.79 12.90
N GLU A 22 6.42 12.34 12.08
CA GLU A 22 4.99 12.04 12.13
C GLU A 22 4.69 10.71 11.42
N SER A 23 3.79 9.91 11.99
CA SER A 23 3.27 8.70 11.33
C SER A 23 1.97 9.03 10.61
N PHE A 24 1.69 8.31 9.54
CA PHE A 24 0.46 8.45 8.76
C PHE A 24 0.02 7.10 8.20
N ASP A 25 -1.23 7.00 7.76
CA ASP A 25 -1.79 5.75 7.27
C ASP A 25 -1.91 5.80 5.73
N LEU A 26 -1.34 4.78 5.10
CA LEU A 26 -1.58 4.45 3.69
C LEU A 26 -2.60 3.32 3.63
N ILE A 27 -3.69 3.53 2.89
CA ILE A 27 -4.85 2.64 2.88
C ILE A 27 -5.17 2.27 1.44
N PHE A 28 -5.04 0.98 1.13
CA PHE A 28 -5.41 0.39 -0.13
C PHE A 28 -6.68 -0.44 0.03
N ALA A 29 -7.58 -0.36 -0.93
CA ALA A 29 -8.74 -1.23 -1.02
C ALA A 29 -9.00 -1.67 -2.46
N ILE A 30 -9.38 -2.94 -2.62
CA ILE A 30 -9.83 -3.50 -3.90
C ILE A 30 -11.21 -4.14 -3.71
N THR A 31 -12.15 -3.74 -4.55
CA THR A 31 -13.51 -4.27 -4.59
C THR A 31 -13.75 -5.02 -5.89
N ASN A 32 -14.23 -6.26 -5.78
CA ASN A 32 -14.67 -7.01 -6.93
C ASN A 32 -16.10 -6.60 -7.34
N LEU A 33 -16.19 -5.84 -8.44
CA LEU A 33 -17.45 -5.43 -9.06
C LEU A 33 -17.64 -6.06 -10.45
N THR A 34 -17.01 -7.21 -10.70
CA THR A 34 -17.02 -7.83 -12.04
C THR A 34 -18.28 -8.65 -12.34
N GLY A 35 -19.17 -8.84 -11.36
CA GLY A 35 -20.37 -9.67 -11.49
C GLY A 35 -20.14 -11.16 -11.25
N LYS A 36 -18.89 -11.59 -10.97
CA LYS A 36 -18.52 -12.98 -10.66
C LYS A 36 -17.36 -13.04 -9.68
N ASP A 37 -17.16 -14.19 -9.05
CA ASP A 37 -16.00 -14.43 -8.18
C ASP A 37 -14.70 -14.41 -8.98
N GLN A 38 -13.65 -13.88 -8.36
CA GLN A 38 -12.35 -13.67 -9.01
C GLN A 38 -11.27 -14.42 -8.24
N ILE A 39 -10.73 -15.45 -8.88
CA ILE A 39 -9.59 -16.19 -8.37
C ILE A 39 -8.32 -15.37 -8.65
N TYR A 40 -7.44 -15.28 -7.66
CA TYR A 40 -6.12 -14.67 -7.80
C TYR A 40 -5.03 -15.58 -7.28
N ARG A 41 -3.83 -15.37 -7.81
CA ARG A 41 -2.59 -16.00 -7.34
C ARG A 41 -1.58 -14.93 -7.00
N HIS A 42 -0.74 -15.16 -6.01
CA HIS A 42 0.37 -14.25 -5.69
C HIS A 42 1.52 -15.01 -5.04
N THR A 43 2.71 -14.41 -5.06
CA THR A 43 3.86 -14.83 -4.26
C THR A 43 4.27 -13.69 -3.32
N GLY A 44 4.55 -14.04 -2.07
CA GLY A 44 4.79 -13.04 -1.02
C GLY A 44 3.56 -12.17 -0.70
N PRO A 45 3.74 -10.93 -0.25
CA PRO A 45 2.63 -10.05 0.14
C PRO A 45 1.73 -9.69 -1.06
N THR A 46 0.41 -9.73 -0.88
CA THR A 46 -0.54 -9.46 -1.96
C THR A 46 -0.52 -8.00 -2.42
N VAL A 47 -0.23 -7.08 -1.50
CA VAL A 47 -0.05 -5.64 -1.74
C VAL A 47 1.17 -5.18 -0.95
N ILE A 48 2.03 -4.38 -1.58
CA ILE A 48 3.11 -3.66 -0.91
C ILE A 48 2.79 -2.17 -1.01
N LEU A 49 2.80 -1.49 0.13
CA LEU A 49 2.64 -0.04 0.18
C LEU A 49 4.03 0.58 0.31
N GLU A 50 4.36 1.50 -0.57
CA GLU A 50 5.69 2.08 -0.70
C GLU A 50 5.64 3.60 -0.55
N ILE A 51 6.67 4.16 0.06
CA ILE A 51 7.03 5.56 -0.02
C ILE A 51 8.19 5.67 -0.98
N ARG A 52 8.06 6.53 -2.00
CA ARG A 52 9.06 6.75 -3.03
C ARG A 52 9.46 8.21 -3.12
N GLN A 53 10.70 8.40 -3.54
CA GLN A 53 11.24 9.69 -3.96
C GLN A 53 11.91 9.45 -5.30
N THR A 54 11.55 10.24 -6.31
CA THR A 54 11.97 10.00 -7.72
C THR A 54 11.72 8.54 -8.15
N ASP A 55 12.76 7.82 -8.52
CA ASP A 55 12.77 6.42 -8.94
C ASP A 55 13.10 5.45 -7.80
N SER A 56 13.35 5.94 -6.59
CA SER A 56 13.82 5.14 -5.44
C SER A 56 12.71 4.87 -4.43
N THR A 57 12.65 3.64 -3.91
CA THR A 57 11.79 3.27 -2.77
C THR A 57 12.54 3.56 -1.47
N ILE A 58 11.97 4.44 -0.65
CA ILE A 58 12.56 4.91 0.61
C ILE A 58 12.17 4.01 1.78
N ALA A 59 10.90 3.59 1.79
CA ALA A 59 10.34 2.71 2.81
C ALA A 59 9.19 1.90 2.22
N SER A 60 8.98 0.70 2.74
CA SER A 60 7.83 -0.13 2.38
C SER A 60 7.16 -0.77 3.60
N SER A 61 5.90 -1.16 3.42
CA SER A 61 5.14 -1.91 4.42
C SER A 61 5.76 -3.27 4.76
N VAL A 62 6.74 -3.73 3.99
CA VAL A 62 7.41 -5.02 4.18
C VAL A 62 8.91 -4.91 4.44
N ASP A 63 9.42 -3.70 4.71
CA ASP A 63 10.81 -3.50 5.11
C ASP A 63 11.13 -4.40 6.32
N GLY A 64 12.24 -5.13 6.26
CA GLY A 64 12.68 -6.03 7.33
C GLY A 64 11.92 -7.36 7.43
N LEU A 65 10.92 -7.62 6.56
CA LEU A 65 10.23 -8.91 6.52
C LEU A 65 10.90 -9.85 5.51
N ALA A 66 11.06 -11.11 5.92
CA ALA A 66 11.37 -12.22 5.03
C ALA A 66 10.09 -12.97 4.66
N TRP A 67 9.96 -13.33 3.38
CA TRP A 67 8.79 -14.06 2.87
C TRP A 67 9.22 -15.33 2.16
N VAL A 68 8.52 -16.43 2.46
CA VAL A 68 8.62 -17.64 1.65
C VAL A 68 7.97 -17.38 0.30
N GLN A 69 8.65 -17.77 -0.78
CA GLN A 69 8.17 -17.60 -2.16
C GLN A 69 7.23 -18.73 -2.55
N GLU A 70 6.16 -18.92 -1.78
CA GLU A 70 5.09 -19.85 -2.10
C GLU A 70 4.05 -19.18 -3.01
N VAL A 71 3.50 -19.93 -3.97
CA VAL A 71 2.36 -19.50 -4.76
C VAL A 71 1.08 -19.75 -3.96
N ALA A 72 0.53 -18.69 -3.38
CA ALA A 72 -0.77 -18.73 -2.72
C ALA A 72 -1.90 -18.46 -3.72
N CYS A 73 -3.06 -19.09 -3.48
CA CYS A 73 -4.29 -18.86 -4.24
C CYS A 73 -5.37 -18.30 -3.32
N GLY A 74 -6.13 -17.32 -3.80
CA GLY A 74 -7.25 -16.74 -3.08
C GLY A 74 -8.45 -16.48 -3.99
N VAL A 75 -9.59 -16.19 -3.38
CA VAL A 75 -10.82 -15.81 -4.08
C VAL A 75 -11.33 -14.50 -3.52
N LEU A 76 -11.46 -13.49 -4.37
CA LEU A 76 -12.17 -12.25 -4.07
C LEU A 76 -13.59 -12.38 -4.60
N ARG A 77 -14.57 -12.58 -3.70
CA ARG A 77 -15.96 -12.82 -4.09
C ARG A 77 -16.59 -11.58 -4.72
N ASN A 78 -17.60 -11.75 -5.57
CA ASN A 78 -18.32 -10.61 -6.14
C ASN A 78 -18.94 -9.76 -5.01
N GLY A 79 -18.74 -8.44 -5.07
CA GLY A 79 -19.14 -7.48 -4.05
C GLY A 79 -18.19 -7.37 -2.85
N GLN A 80 -17.22 -8.29 -2.69
CA GLN A 80 -16.26 -8.26 -1.59
C GLN A 80 -15.22 -7.15 -1.79
N THR A 81 -14.87 -6.50 -0.67
CA THR A 81 -13.73 -5.58 -0.58
C THR A 81 -12.66 -6.19 0.31
N GLN A 82 -11.40 -6.17 -0.15
CA GLN A 82 -10.22 -6.41 0.67
C GLN A 82 -9.51 -5.08 0.91
N THR A 83 -9.07 -4.87 2.16
CA THR A 83 -8.40 -3.63 2.59
C THR A 83 -7.06 -3.97 3.21
N TYR A 84 -6.05 -3.17 2.88
CA TYR A 84 -4.70 -3.24 3.42
C TYR A 84 -4.31 -1.85 3.91
N SER A 85 -3.81 -1.77 5.13
CA SER A 85 -3.39 -0.51 5.73
C SER A 85 -1.97 -0.63 6.27
N TRP A 86 -1.18 0.42 6.11
CA TRP A 86 0.16 0.52 6.68
C TRP A 86 0.33 1.86 7.39
N ARG A 87 0.79 1.79 8.65
CA ARG A 87 1.20 2.95 9.43
C ARG A 87 2.61 3.36 9.05
N ALA A 88 2.70 4.14 7.99
CA ALA A 88 3.94 4.64 7.43
C ALA A 88 4.62 5.67 8.37
N PRO A 89 5.95 5.86 8.24
CA PRO A 89 6.85 5.16 7.31
C PRO A 89 7.42 3.86 7.89
N ASN A 90 6.91 3.33 9.01
CA ASN A 90 7.57 2.25 9.76
C ASN A 90 6.85 0.91 9.60
N SER A 91 7.60 -0.16 9.34
CA SER A 91 7.07 -1.52 9.36
C SER A 91 7.27 -2.16 10.74
N TRP A 92 6.46 -3.17 11.10
CA TRP A 92 6.60 -3.88 12.37
C TRP A 92 7.91 -4.66 12.52
N ALA A 93 8.54 -5.05 11.41
CA ALA A 93 9.74 -5.87 11.42
C ALA A 93 11.04 -5.08 11.51
N ARG A 94 10.99 -3.76 11.30
CA ARG A 94 12.17 -2.91 11.31
C ARG A 94 12.41 -2.35 12.71
N GLN A 95 13.57 -2.66 13.31
CA GLN A 95 13.94 -2.17 14.64
C GLN A 95 14.31 -0.68 14.65
N GLN A 96 14.96 -0.18 13.59
CA GLN A 96 15.32 1.23 13.46
C GLN A 96 14.19 2.01 12.79
N ARG A 97 13.71 3.04 13.50
CA ARG A 97 12.69 3.95 12.99
C ARG A 97 13.18 4.67 11.75
N ILE A 98 12.35 4.71 10.71
CA ILE A 98 12.52 5.55 9.54
C ILE A 98 11.95 6.93 9.88
N GLU A 99 12.78 7.95 9.65
CA GLU A 99 12.39 9.34 9.69
C GLU A 99 12.56 9.92 8.29
N LEU A 100 11.46 10.32 7.68
CA LEU A 100 11.48 10.98 6.38
C LEU A 100 12.01 12.40 6.56
N GLN A 101 12.91 12.82 5.67
CA GLN A 101 13.43 14.18 5.66
C GLN A 101 12.40 15.14 5.04
N PRO A 102 12.44 16.44 5.36
CA PRO A 102 11.56 17.43 4.71
C PRO A 102 11.76 17.45 3.19
N CYS A 103 10.76 16.95 2.44
CA CYS A 103 10.77 16.90 0.98
C CYS A 103 9.39 16.49 0.44
N ASP A 104 9.25 16.51 -0.89
CA ASP A 104 8.10 15.94 -1.60
C ASP A 104 8.35 14.45 -1.91
N TYR A 105 7.34 13.63 -1.70
CA TYR A 105 7.34 12.18 -1.88
C TYR A 105 6.08 11.73 -2.63
N PHE A 106 6.09 10.46 -3.04
CA PHE A 106 4.92 9.79 -3.61
C PHE A 106 4.67 8.48 -2.86
N ALA A 107 3.42 8.23 -2.48
CA ALA A 107 3.00 6.91 -2.02
C ALA A 107 2.55 6.07 -3.22
N ARG A 108 2.91 4.79 -3.23
CA ARG A 108 2.53 3.83 -4.27
C ARG A 108 1.97 2.55 -3.66
N ALA A 109 0.94 1.98 -4.28
CA ALA A 109 0.46 0.64 -3.97
C ALA A 109 0.88 -0.33 -5.08
N VAL A 110 1.78 -1.25 -4.78
CA VAL A 110 2.22 -2.30 -5.70
C VAL A 110 1.35 -3.53 -5.48
N MET A 111 0.47 -3.80 -6.44
CA MET A 111 -0.41 -4.97 -6.42
C MET A 111 0.29 -6.19 -6.99
N ARG A 112 0.24 -7.32 -6.28
CA ARG A 112 0.80 -8.61 -6.74
C ARG A 112 -0.25 -9.65 -7.08
N TYR A 113 -1.49 -9.21 -7.27
CA TYR A 113 -2.58 -10.08 -7.66
C TYR A 113 -2.46 -10.54 -9.12
N GLY A 114 -2.40 -11.85 -9.34
CA GLY A 114 -2.63 -12.49 -10.64
C GLY A 114 -4.11 -12.78 -10.87
N PHE A 115 -4.94 -11.76 -11.00
CA PHE A 115 -6.35 -11.92 -11.39
C PHE A 115 -6.48 -12.27 -12.88
N GLN A 116 -7.58 -12.94 -13.24
CA GLN A 116 -7.96 -13.13 -14.65
C GLN A 116 -8.60 -11.87 -15.25
N ALA A 117 -9.36 -11.12 -14.44
CA ALA A 117 -9.92 -9.84 -14.88
C ALA A 117 -8.86 -8.74 -14.82
N PRO A 118 -8.85 -7.80 -15.78
CA PRO A 118 -7.94 -6.67 -15.73
C PRO A 118 -8.20 -5.81 -14.48
N VAL A 119 -7.11 -5.38 -13.86
CA VAL A 119 -7.11 -4.47 -12.71
C VAL A 119 -6.23 -3.28 -13.07
N VAL A 120 -6.78 -2.08 -12.94
CA VAL A 120 -6.03 -0.84 -13.13
C VAL A 120 -5.34 -0.51 -11.81
N GLU A 121 -4.03 -0.26 -11.85
CA GLU A 121 -3.30 0.21 -10.68
C GLU A 121 -3.83 1.59 -10.24
N PRO A 122 -3.95 1.84 -8.92
CA PRO A 122 -4.29 3.17 -8.46
C PRO A 122 -3.14 4.13 -8.78
N PRO A 123 -3.42 5.43 -9.00
CA PRO A 123 -2.36 6.40 -9.20
C PRO A 123 -1.51 6.55 -7.93
N ASP A 124 -0.26 6.97 -8.13
CA ASP A 124 0.61 7.39 -7.04
C ASP A 124 0.03 8.65 -6.37
N ILE A 125 0.19 8.75 -5.05
CA ILE A 125 -0.35 9.88 -4.27
C ILE A 125 0.80 10.78 -3.83
N PRO A 126 0.88 12.03 -4.31
CA PRO A 126 1.88 12.97 -3.83
C PRO A 126 1.60 13.38 -2.38
N PHE A 127 2.65 13.52 -1.58
CA PHE A 127 2.58 14.09 -0.25
C PHE A 127 3.90 14.78 0.12
N ARG A 128 3.88 15.60 1.16
CA ARG A 128 5.03 16.40 1.60
C ARG A 128 5.36 16.15 3.06
N ILE A 129 6.65 16.14 3.38
CA ILE A 129 7.17 16.21 4.74
C ILE A 129 7.70 17.61 5.02
N GLU A 130 7.30 18.16 6.15
CA GLU A 130 7.73 19.45 6.69
C GLU A 130 8.53 19.27 7.98
N LEU A 131 9.14 20.35 8.46
CA LEU A 131 9.85 20.39 9.75
C LEU A 131 8.87 20.29 10.93
#